data_AF-A0A3M1PGK3-F1
#
_entry.id   AF-A0A3M1PGK3-F1
#
_cell.length_a   1.000
_cell.length_b   1.000
_cell.length_c   1.000
_cell.angle_alpha   90.00
_cell.angle_beta   90.00
_cell.angle_gamma   90.00
#
_symmetry.space_group_name_H-M   'P 1'
#
loop_
_entity.id
_entity.type
_entity.pdbx_description
1 polymer ?
#
loop_
_entity_poly.entity_id
_entity_poly.type
_entity_poly.pdbx_seq_one_letter_code
_entity_poly.pdbx_strand_id
1 'polypeptide(L)'
;MGTLFFVIFVVPSLISGLFAVFRGDASLGLKNCSFNFLSGAAKCDPEITAKYQFLNITNLQTKQQKVTAAVQKFHTQIGEGQCQAIYEQASDLFRRDNQHSDFLTYCDGARQNFGTAASFEITAWEWLPFDSHADEYVRVYLTARSQHAARQEVLLWQIKNNEAQLVSQLYALIPIQIGGR
;
A
#
# COMPACT_ATOMS: atom_id res chain seq x y z
N MET A 1 13.07 -21.98 -11.84
CA MET A 1 13.34 -20.55 -11.60
C MET A 1 12.51 -19.76 -12.60
N GLY A 2 11.33 -19.27 -12.19
CA GLY A 2 10.48 -18.44 -13.05
C GLY A 2 10.81 -16.97 -12.82
N THR A 3 11.17 -16.25 -13.88
CA THR A 3 11.37 -14.80 -13.84
C THR A 3 10.02 -14.12 -13.78
N LEU A 4 9.74 -13.36 -12.72
CA LEU A 4 8.58 -12.48 -12.64
C LEU A 4 8.86 -11.23 -13.46
N PHE A 5 7.97 -10.91 -14.40
CA PHE A 5 7.98 -9.64 -15.12
C PHE A 5 6.83 -8.77 -14.62
N PHE A 6 7.15 -7.57 -14.14
CA PHE A 6 6.16 -6.55 -13.81
C PHE A 6 5.97 -5.64 -15.02
N VAL A 7 4.77 -5.61 -15.58
CA VAL A 7 4.42 -4.67 -16.64
C VAL A 7 3.38 -3.71 -16.08
N ILE A 8 3.78 -2.44 -15.91
CA ILE A 8 2.90 -1.34 -15.50
C ILE A 8 2.54 -0.58 -16.78
N PHE A 9 1.27 -0.63 -17.18
CA PHE A 9 0.75 0.27 -18.22
C PHE A 9 0.08 1.46 -17.55
N VAL A 10 0.64 2.64 -17.73
CA VAL A 10 -0.01 3.92 -17.39
C VAL A 10 -0.66 4.43 -18.67
N VAL A 11 -1.99 4.35 -18.77
CA VAL A 11 -2.73 5.00 -19.86
C VAL A 11 -3.19 6.37 -19.34
N PRO A 12 -2.63 7.49 -19.84
CA PRO A 12 -3.08 8.81 -19.41
C PRO A 12 -4.49 9.06 -19.96
N SER A 13 -5.48 9.22 -19.09
CA SER A 13 -6.74 9.86 -19.47
C SER A 13 -6.61 11.36 -19.18
N LEU A 14 -6.58 12.17 -20.25
CA LEU A 14 -6.35 13.62 -20.20
C LEU A 14 -7.50 14.42 -19.57
N ILE A 15 -8.56 13.76 -19.05
CA ILE A 15 -9.83 14.43 -18.71
C ILE A 15 -10.26 14.22 -17.25
N SER A 16 -9.69 13.27 -16.49
CA SER A 16 -10.26 12.97 -15.16
C SER A 16 -9.31 12.51 -14.05
N GLY A 17 -7.98 12.54 -14.23
CA GLY A 17 -7.04 12.17 -13.16
C GLY A 17 -7.21 10.73 -12.63
N LEU A 18 -7.96 9.89 -13.36
CA LEU A 18 -8.21 8.49 -13.06
C LEU A 18 -7.09 7.65 -13.68
N PHE A 19 -6.20 7.15 -12.83
CA PHE A 19 -5.20 6.16 -13.19
C PHE A 19 -5.80 4.77 -13.02
N ALA A 20 -6.02 4.06 -14.12
CA ALA A 20 -6.26 2.62 -14.06
C ALA A 20 -4.89 1.94 -13.94
N VAL A 21 -4.61 1.37 -12.77
CA VAL A 21 -3.39 0.59 -12.55
C VAL A 21 -3.67 -0.84 -12.98
N PHE A 22 -2.98 -1.29 -14.02
CA PHE A 22 -3.00 -2.68 -14.45
C PHE A 22 -1.76 -3.38 -13.89
N ARG A 23 -1.95 -4.43 -13.09
CA ARG A 23 -0.87 -5.35 -12.73
C ARG A 23 -1.22 -6.72 -13.28
N GLY A 24 -0.40 -7.20 -14.20
CA GLY A 24 -0.41 -8.58 -14.67
C GLY A 24 0.78 -9.30 -14.08
N ASP A 25 0.56 -10.44 -13.43
CA ASP A 25 1.64 -11.38 -13.13
C ASP A 25 1.77 -12.32 -14.32
N ALA A 26 2.90 -12.22 -15.02
CA ALA A 26 3.28 -13.18 -16.05
C ALA A 26 4.33 -14.12 -15.46
N SER A 27 4.02 -15.41 -15.43
CA SER A 27 4.98 -16.45 -15.07
C SER A 27 5.21 -17.40 -16.25
N LEU A 28 6.47 -17.78 -16.44
CA LEU A 28 6.89 -18.81 -17.38
C LEU A 28 7.08 -20.11 -16.61
N GLY A 29 6.18 -21.06 -16.84
CA GLY A 29 6.20 -22.40 -16.29
C GLY A 29 6.47 -23.45 -17.38
N LEU A 30 6.66 -24.69 -16.94
CA LEU A 30 6.69 -25.87 -17.81
C LEU A 30 5.56 -26.79 -17.37
N LYS A 31 4.72 -27.22 -18.32
CA LYS A 31 3.66 -28.20 -18.11
C LYS A 31 3.89 -29.42 -18.99
N ASN A 32 3.20 -30.52 -18.70
CA ASN A 32 3.27 -31.77 -19.46
C ASN A 32 4.71 -32.25 -19.71
N CYS A 33 5.56 -32.18 -18.70
CA CYS A 33 6.90 -32.72 -18.80
C CYS A 33 6.84 -34.25 -18.88
N SER A 34 7.38 -34.80 -19.96
CA SER A 34 7.57 -36.24 -20.16
C SER A 34 9.04 -36.53 -20.38
N PHE A 35 9.48 -37.66 -19.82
CA PHE A 35 10.85 -38.13 -19.96
C PHE A 35 10.84 -39.49 -20.64
N ASN A 36 11.55 -39.61 -21.75
CA ASN A 36 11.72 -40.89 -22.44
C ASN A 36 13.05 -41.52 -22.03
N PHE A 37 12.99 -42.55 -21.20
CA PHE A 37 14.16 -43.26 -20.67
C PHE A 37 15.01 -43.97 -21.74
N LEU A 38 14.43 -44.33 -22.89
CA LEU A 38 15.14 -45.05 -23.95
C LEU A 38 15.97 -44.12 -24.84
N SER A 39 15.54 -42.86 -25.00
CA SER A 39 16.24 -41.87 -25.82
C SER A 39 16.93 -40.76 -25.03
N GLY A 40 16.75 -40.74 -23.70
CA GLY A 40 17.24 -39.65 -22.83
C GLY A 40 16.58 -38.30 -23.09
N ALA A 41 15.51 -38.26 -23.89
CA ALA A 41 14.86 -37.02 -24.30
C ALA A 41 13.81 -36.59 -23.27
N ALA A 42 13.95 -35.35 -22.80
CA ALA A 42 12.91 -34.67 -22.02
C ALA A 42 12.11 -33.74 -22.96
N LYS A 43 10.77 -33.78 -22.86
CA LYS A 43 9.88 -32.84 -23.55
C LYS A 43 8.94 -32.22 -22.54
N CYS A 44 8.93 -30.89 -22.48
CA CYS A 44 7.97 -30.10 -21.70
C CYS A 44 7.31 -29.08 -22.61
N ASP A 45 6.03 -28.81 -22.38
CA ASP A 45 5.33 -27.72 -23.04
C ASP A 45 5.52 -26.42 -22.23
N PRO A 46 5.81 -25.28 -22.86
CA PRO A 46 5.85 -24.01 -22.16
C PRO A 46 4.43 -23.64 -21.67
N GLU A 47 4.34 -23.15 -20.44
CA GLU A 47 3.12 -22.55 -19.91
C GLU A 47 3.36 -21.06 -19.63
N ILE A 48 2.52 -20.22 -20.22
CA ILE A 48 2.46 -18.80 -19.91
C ILE A 48 1.18 -18.59 -19.10
N THR A 49 1.33 -18.30 -17.80
CA THR A 49 0.19 -17.90 -16.97
C THR A 49 0.26 -16.38 -16.81
N ALA A 50 -0.74 -15.67 -17.34
CA ALA A 50 -0.92 -14.25 -17.15
C ALA A 50 -2.19 -14.01 -16.31
N LYS A 51 -2.03 -13.63 -15.04
CA LYS A 51 -3.16 -13.23 -14.19
C LYS A 51 -3.33 -11.73 -14.29
N TYR A 52 -4.43 -11.28 -14.90
CA TYR A 52 -4.83 -9.88 -14.93
C TYR A 52 -5.95 -9.66 -13.91
N GLN A 53 -5.72 -8.80 -12.92
CA GLN A 53 -6.82 -8.30 -12.09
C GLN A 53 -7.28 -6.96 -12.64
N PHE A 54 -8.53 -6.92 -13.12
CA PHE A 54 -9.19 -5.68 -13.49
C PHE A 54 -9.70 -5.01 -12.22
N LEU A 55 -9.08 -3.89 -11.84
CA LEU A 55 -9.66 -3.01 -10.82
C LEU A 55 -10.90 -2.36 -11.41
N ASN A 56 -12.06 -2.64 -10.81
CA ASN A 56 -13.31 -1.98 -11.20
C ASN A 56 -13.20 -0.47 -10.90
N ILE A 57 -13.08 0.32 -11.98
CA ILE A 57 -12.82 1.77 -11.94
C ILE A 57 -13.95 2.52 -11.20
N THR A 58 -15.20 2.05 -11.30
CA THR A 58 -16.35 2.64 -10.60
C THR A 58 -16.22 2.54 -9.07
N ASN A 59 -15.53 1.51 -8.59
CA ASN A 59 -15.27 1.33 -7.16
C ASN A 59 -13.98 2.03 -6.72
N LEU A 60 -13.06 2.36 -7.64
CA LEU A 60 -11.77 2.95 -7.32
C LEU A 60 -11.90 4.33 -6.66
N GLN A 61 -12.77 5.20 -7.17
CA GLN A 61 -13.03 6.52 -6.56
C GLN A 61 -13.62 6.38 -5.14
N THR A 62 -14.56 5.46 -4.96
CA THR A 62 -15.17 5.18 -3.65
C THR A 62 -14.13 4.66 -2.67
N LYS A 63 -13.25 3.75 -3.09
CA LYS A 63 -12.20 3.22 -2.24
C LYS A 63 -11.12 4.27 -1.92
N GLN A 64 -10.75 5.11 -2.89
CA GLN A 64 -9.86 6.25 -2.64
C GLN A 64 -10.44 7.19 -1.59
N GLN A 65 -11.73 7.55 -1.70
CA GLN A 65 -12.40 8.38 -0.70
C GLN A 65 -12.37 7.75 0.70
N LYS A 66 -12.62 6.43 0.80
CA LYS A 66 -12.54 5.70 2.08
C LYS A 66 -11.14 5.74 2.68
N VAL A 67 -10.12 5.45 1.88
CA VAL A 67 -8.74 5.45 2.36
C VAL A 67 -8.29 6.87 2.71
N THR A 68 -8.66 7.89 1.92
CA THR A 68 -8.39 9.30 2.25
C THR A 68 -9.04 9.69 3.59
N ALA A 69 -10.29 9.30 3.83
CA ALA A 69 -10.95 9.55 5.11
C ALA A 69 -10.24 8.82 6.27
N ALA A 70 -9.74 7.61 6.03
CA ALA A 70 -8.97 6.85 7.02
C ALA A 70 -7.60 7.49 7.32
N VAL A 71 -6.91 7.99 6.31
CA VAL A 71 -5.65 8.76 6.45
C VAL A 71 -5.90 10.03 7.26
N GLN A 72 -6.95 10.79 6.92
CA GLN A 72 -7.30 12.01 7.65
C GLN A 72 -7.63 11.70 9.11
N LYS A 73 -8.45 10.68 9.37
CA LYS A 73 -8.76 10.22 10.72
C LYS A 73 -7.50 9.82 11.48
N PHE A 74 -6.60 9.06 10.85
CA PHE A 74 -5.33 8.65 11.47
C PHE A 74 -4.49 9.85 11.89
N HIS A 75 -4.28 10.84 11.01
CA HIS A 75 -3.50 12.03 11.37
C HIS A 75 -4.18 12.89 12.45
N THR A 76 -5.52 13.00 12.43
CA THR A 76 -6.28 13.64 13.52
C THR A 76 -6.06 12.92 14.85
N GLN A 77 -6.18 11.59 14.86
CA GLN A 77 -6.02 10.78 16.07
C GLN A 77 -4.59 10.84 16.64
N ILE A 78 -3.56 10.90 15.79
CA ILE A 78 -2.17 11.15 16.23
C ILE A 78 -2.06 12.51 16.92
N GLY A 79 -2.63 13.57 16.32
CA GLY A 79 -2.62 14.92 16.88
C GLY A 79 -3.35 15.02 18.23
N GLU A 80 -4.45 14.28 18.38
CA GLU A 80 -5.24 14.22 19.61
C GLU A 80 -4.68 13.25 20.67
N GLY A 81 -3.61 12.51 20.36
CA GLY A 81 -3.03 11.53 21.28
C GLY A 81 -3.89 10.28 21.48
N GLN A 82 -4.78 9.96 20.55
CA GLN A 82 -5.62 8.75 20.58
C GLN A 82 -4.86 7.48 20.17
N CYS A 83 -3.62 7.31 20.63
CA CYS A 83 -2.73 6.23 20.22
C CYS A 83 -3.33 4.84 20.49
N GLN A 84 -3.98 4.67 21.65
CA GLN A 84 -4.68 3.42 21.98
C GLN A 84 -5.73 3.06 20.92
N ALA A 85 -6.56 4.03 20.55
CA ALA A 85 -7.64 3.82 19.60
C ALA A 85 -7.11 3.48 18.19
N ILE A 86 -6.00 4.08 17.77
CA ILE A 86 -5.35 3.75 16.49
C ILE A 86 -4.92 2.28 16.48
N TYR A 87 -4.27 1.81 17.56
CA TYR A 87 -3.80 0.43 17.66
C TYR A 87 -4.96 -0.58 17.66
N GLU A 88 -6.04 -0.27 18.38
CA GLU A 88 -7.24 -1.11 18.46
C GLU A 88 -8.03 -1.15 17.14
N GLN A 89 -7.97 -0.09 16.34
CA GLN A 89 -8.63 -0.01 15.02
C GLN A 89 -7.76 -0.53 13.88
N ALA A 90 -6.46 -0.76 14.13
CA ALA A 90 -5.55 -1.32 13.15
C ALA A 90 -5.91 -2.77 12.79
N SER A 91 -5.36 -3.26 11.68
CA SER A 91 -5.54 -4.64 11.24
C SER A 91 -4.89 -5.62 12.22
N ASP A 92 -5.32 -6.89 12.16
CA ASP A 92 -4.68 -7.97 12.92
C ASP A 92 -3.20 -8.14 12.54
N LEU A 93 -2.86 -7.90 11.27
CA LEU A 93 -1.47 -7.92 10.79
C LEU A 93 -0.64 -6.85 11.52
N PHE A 94 -1.15 -5.62 11.59
CA PHE A 94 -0.46 -4.53 12.27
C PHE A 94 -0.20 -4.84 13.75
N ARG A 95 -1.23 -5.29 14.47
CA ARG A 95 -1.12 -5.63 15.91
C ARG A 95 -0.23 -6.83 16.20
N ARG A 96 -0.11 -7.75 15.24
CA ARG A 96 0.82 -8.88 15.36
C ARG A 96 2.26 -8.43 15.14
N ASP A 97 2.48 -7.55 14.17
CA ASP A 97 3.82 -7.16 13.74
C ASP A 97 4.39 -5.97 14.55
N ASN A 98 3.54 -5.25 15.30
CA ASN A 98 3.93 -4.15 16.18
C ASN A 98 3.50 -4.45 17.62
N GLN A 99 4.45 -4.47 18.56
CA GLN A 99 4.08 -4.57 19.97
C GLN A 99 3.34 -3.30 20.42
N HIS A 100 2.32 -3.50 21.25
CA HIS A 100 1.46 -2.42 21.75
C HIS A 100 2.27 -1.29 22.40
N SER A 101 3.19 -1.60 23.31
CA SER A 101 4.05 -0.62 23.99
C SER A 101 4.94 0.17 23.03
N ASP A 102 5.48 -0.50 22.02
CA ASP A 102 6.38 0.11 21.03
C ASP A 102 5.62 1.08 20.15
N PHE A 103 4.41 0.68 19.73
CA PHE A 103 3.53 1.55 18.97
C PHE A 103 3.08 2.77 19.76
N LEU A 104 2.70 2.62 21.04
CA LEU A 104 2.34 3.76 21.87
C LEU A 104 3.51 4.74 22.02
N THR A 105 4.72 4.23 22.29
CA THR A 105 5.95 5.04 22.36
C THR A 105 6.21 5.78 21.06
N TYR A 106 6.10 5.08 19.93
CA TYR A 106 6.19 5.65 18.60
C TYR A 106 5.17 6.78 18.40
N CYS A 107 3.91 6.54 18.76
CA CYS A 107 2.81 7.45 18.52
C CYS A 107 2.96 8.73 19.35
N ASP A 108 3.38 8.60 20.60
CA ASP A 108 3.72 9.74 21.44
C ASP A 108 4.91 10.52 20.88
N GLY A 109 5.96 9.83 20.43
CA GLY A 109 7.09 10.46 19.75
C GLY A 109 6.67 11.18 18.47
N ALA A 110 5.78 10.59 17.68
CA ALA A 110 5.25 11.21 16.48
C ALA A 110 4.42 12.45 16.81
N ARG A 111 3.57 12.39 17.84
CA ARG A 111 2.79 13.53 18.33
C ARG A 111 3.69 14.66 18.83
N GLN A 112 4.75 14.36 19.57
CA GLN A 112 5.67 15.38 20.08
C GLN A 112 6.50 16.03 18.99
N ASN A 113 7.05 15.24 18.07
CA ASN A 113 7.94 15.75 17.03
C ASN A 113 7.19 16.46 15.89
N PHE A 114 5.96 16.05 15.63
CA PHE A 114 5.23 16.49 14.45
C PHE A 114 3.93 17.21 14.79
N GLY A 115 3.40 17.08 16.01
CA GLY A 115 2.11 17.64 16.37
C GLY A 115 0.97 17.13 15.49
N THR A 116 -0.11 17.89 15.45
CA THR A 116 -1.19 17.68 14.48
C THR A 116 -0.68 18.06 13.09
N ALA A 117 -0.82 17.15 12.11
CA ALA A 117 -0.56 17.48 10.72
C ALA A 117 -1.51 18.60 10.29
N ALA A 118 -0.95 19.76 9.91
CA ALA A 118 -1.73 20.91 9.46
C ALA A 118 -2.35 20.64 8.09
N SER A 119 -1.66 19.87 7.25
CA SER A 119 -2.17 19.34 5.99
C SER A 119 -1.38 18.10 5.56
N PHE A 120 -1.96 17.32 4.67
CA PHE A 120 -1.25 16.27 3.94
C PHE A 120 -1.62 16.32 2.46
N GLU A 121 -0.71 15.87 1.62
CA GLU A 121 -0.87 15.77 0.18
C GLU A 121 -0.58 14.33 -0.25
N ILE A 122 -1.56 13.65 -0.81
CA ILE A 122 -1.38 12.29 -1.34
C ILE A 122 -0.70 12.40 -2.71
N THR A 123 0.50 11.86 -2.81
CA THR A 123 1.34 11.94 -4.02
C THR A 123 1.17 10.73 -4.94
N ALA A 124 0.84 9.55 -4.39
CA ALA A 124 0.60 8.35 -5.18
C ALA A 124 -0.25 7.31 -4.45
N TRP A 125 -0.85 6.42 -5.25
CA TRP A 125 -1.65 5.27 -4.83
C TRP A 125 -1.13 4.00 -5.51
N GLU A 126 -0.97 2.92 -4.75
CA GLU A 126 -0.61 1.61 -5.27
C GLU A 126 -1.57 0.55 -4.72
N TRP A 127 -2.33 -0.08 -5.63
CA TRP A 127 -3.24 -1.17 -5.31
C TRP A 127 -2.48 -2.49 -5.29
N LEU A 128 -2.49 -3.17 -4.15
CA LEU A 128 -1.77 -4.42 -3.95
C LEU A 128 -2.77 -5.58 -4.00
N PRO A 129 -2.67 -6.47 -5.01
CA PRO A 129 -3.46 -7.69 -5.03
C PRO A 129 -2.97 -8.63 -3.91
N PHE A 130 -3.88 -9.19 -3.14
CA PHE A 130 -3.58 -10.31 -2.24
C PHE A 130 -4.23 -11.57 -2.80
N ASP A 131 -3.54 -12.70 -2.68
CA ASP A 131 -3.90 -13.97 -3.34
C ASP A 131 -5.29 -14.53 -2.94
N SER A 132 -5.95 -13.94 -1.94
CA SER A 132 -7.32 -14.27 -1.54
C SER A 132 -8.27 -13.11 -1.82
N HIS A 133 -9.28 -13.35 -2.66
CA HIS A 133 -10.31 -12.43 -3.16
C HIS A 133 -11.17 -11.66 -2.12
N ALA A 134 -10.83 -11.68 -0.82
CA ALA A 134 -11.61 -11.04 0.23
C ALA A 134 -11.04 -9.68 0.71
N ASP A 135 -9.71 -9.53 0.71
CA ASP A 135 -9.05 -8.38 1.32
C ASP A 135 -8.26 -7.60 0.27
N GLU A 136 -8.55 -6.30 0.15
CA GLU A 136 -7.88 -5.42 -0.79
C GLU A 136 -6.89 -4.52 -0.06
N TYR A 137 -5.67 -4.40 -0.56
CA TYR A 137 -4.64 -3.58 0.06
C TYR A 137 -4.33 -2.36 -0.77
N VAL A 138 -4.15 -1.22 -0.11
CA VAL A 138 -3.86 0.06 -0.72
C VAL A 138 -2.67 0.69 -0.03
N ARG A 139 -1.59 0.88 -0.76
CA ARG A 139 -0.46 1.67 -0.30
C ARG A 139 -0.63 3.11 -0.77
N VAL A 140 -0.52 4.03 0.17
CA VAL A 140 -0.65 5.47 -0.04
C VAL A 140 0.68 6.12 0.26
N TYR A 141 1.17 6.89 -0.70
CA TYR A 141 2.33 7.75 -0.54
C TYR A 141 1.83 9.17 -0.32
N LEU A 142 2.29 9.82 0.73
CA LEU A 142 1.86 11.18 1.04
C LEU A 142 3.00 12.01 1.62
N THR A 143 2.84 13.33 1.53
CA THR A 143 3.65 14.30 2.26
C THR A 143 2.78 14.94 3.34
N ALA A 144 3.10 14.72 4.60
CA ALA A 144 2.44 15.38 5.72
C ALA A 144 3.26 16.62 6.13
N ARG A 145 2.57 17.74 6.35
CA ARG A 145 3.16 19.00 6.79
C ARG A 145 2.60 19.36 8.16
N SER A 146 3.49 19.68 9.08
CA SER A 146 3.15 20.28 10.36
C SER A 146 3.76 21.67 10.50
N GLN A 147 3.52 22.32 11.64
CA GLN A 147 4.11 23.63 11.92
C GLN A 147 5.65 23.62 11.94
N HIS A 148 6.26 22.47 12.22
CA HIS A 148 7.71 22.37 12.45
C HIS A 148 8.44 21.51 11.40
N ALA A 149 7.74 20.61 10.71
CA ALA A 149 8.37 19.65 9.83
C ALA A 149 7.48 19.26 8.64
N ALA A 150 8.12 18.86 7.54
CA ALA A 150 7.49 18.08 6.49
C ALA A 150 8.09 16.66 6.51
N ARG A 151 7.25 15.65 6.31
CA ARG A 151 7.68 14.24 6.25
C ARG A 151 6.97 13.52 5.12
N GLN A 152 7.68 12.58 4.50
CA GLN A 152 7.08 11.62 3.59
C GLN A 152 6.59 10.42 4.37
N GLU A 153 5.39 9.95 4.07
CA GLU A 153 4.81 8.76 4.68
C GLU A 153 4.41 7.76 3.61
N VAL A 154 4.56 6.49 3.96
CA VAL A 154 4.00 5.36 3.23
C VAL A 154 3.09 4.62 4.19
N LEU A 155 1.79 4.67 3.90
CA LEU A 155 0.76 4.02 4.71
C LEU A 155 0.17 2.87 3.91
N LEU A 156 0.13 1.68 4.51
CA LEU A 156 -0.54 0.51 3.93
C LEU A 156 -1.87 0.29 4.65
N TRP A 157 -2.95 0.27 3.87
CA TRP A 157 -4.30 0.08 4.33
C TRP A 157 -4.87 -1.23 3.79
N GLN A 158 -5.68 -1.90 4.59
CA GLN A 158 -6.51 -3.03 4.19
C GLN A 158 -7.96 -2.57 4.17
N ILE A 159 -8.65 -2.79 3.05
CA ILE A 159 -10.08 -2.58 2.94
C ILE A 159 -10.75 -3.93 3.17
N LYS A 160 -11.44 -4.05 4.31
CA LYS A 160 -12.14 -5.27 4.73
C LYS A 160 -13.49 -4.90 5.33
N ASN A 161 -14.55 -5.62 4.95
CA ASN A 161 -15.91 -5.38 5.45
C ASN A 161 -16.34 -3.90 5.36
N ASN A 162 -15.97 -3.21 4.27
CA ASN A 162 -16.25 -1.80 4.04
C ASN A 162 -15.48 -0.79 4.94
N GLU A 163 -14.55 -1.26 5.77
CA GLU A 163 -13.68 -0.44 6.61
C GLU A 163 -12.24 -0.45 6.09
N ALA A 164 -11.52 0.66 6.30
CA ALA A 164 -10.10 0.77 6.02
C ALA A 164 -9.30 0.66 7.32
N GLN A 165 -8.45 -0.35 7.42
CA GLN A 165 -7.66 -0.66 8.61
C GLN A 165 -6.16 -0.49 8.32
N LEU A 166 -5.42 0.10 9.25
CA LEU A 166 -3.97 0.29 9.09
C LEU A 166 -3.25 -1.06 9.17
N VAL A 167 -2.35 -1.33 8.22
CA VAL A 167 -1.56 -2.57 8.13
C VAL A 167 -0.10 -2.30 8.42
N SER A 168 0.42 -1.18 7.92
CA SER A 168 1.79 -0.76 8.14
C SER A 168 1.90 0.75 7.94
N GLN A 169 2.87 1.34 8.61
CA GLN A 169 3.22 2.75 8.47
C GLN A 169 4.74 2.88 8.42
N LEU A 170 5.23 3.73 7.53
CA LEU A 170 6.64 4.12 7.41
C LEU A 170 6.69 5.62 7.17
N TYR A 171 7.66 6.31 7.76
CA TYR A 171 7.93 7.71 7.41
C TYR A 171 9.42 7.98 7.26
N ALA A 172 9.74 9.00 6.47
CA ALA A 172 11.06 9.59 6.36
C ALA A 172 10.96 11.11 6.55
N LEU A 173 11.90 11.67 7.31
CA LEU A 173 12.01 13.12 7.48
C LEU A 173 12.48 13.73 6.16
N ILE A 174 11.80 14.77 5.69
CA ILE A 174 12.33 15.61 4.62
C ILE A 174 13.22 16.65 5.31
N PRO A 175 14.53 16.71 5.03
CA PRO A 175 15.36 17.79 5.54
C PRO A 175 14.81 19.11 4.99
N ILE A 176 14.23 19.93 5.86
CA ILE A 176 13.90 21.31 5.50
C ILE A 176 15.25 22.01 5.40
N GLN A 177 15.65 22.40 4.19
CA GLN A 177 16.71 23.40 4.07
C GLN A 177 16.18 24.68 4.72
N ILE A 178 16.57 24.91 5.96
CA ILE A 178 16.47 26.23 6.58
C ILE A 178 17.44 27.08 5.75
N GLY A 179 16.91 27.78 4.74
CA GLY A 179 17.65 28.79 4.02
C GLY A 179 18.21 29.76 5.05
N GLY A 180 19.52 29.68 5.26
CA GLY A 180 20.26 30.63 6.07
C GLY A 180 20.12 32.02 5.46
N ARG A 181 19.77 32.97 6.34
CA ARG A 181 19.93 34.43 6.27
C ARG A 181 20.39 35.04 4.95
#